data_AF-A0A3D1FXH3-F1
#
_entry.id   AF-A0A3D1FXH3-F1
#
_cell.length_a   1.000
_cell.length_b   1.000
_cell.length_c   1.000
_cell.angle_alpha   90.00
_cell.angle_beta   90.00
_cell.angle_gamma   90.00
#
_symmetry.space_group_name_H-M   'P 1'
#
loop_
_entity.id
_entity.type
_entity.pdbx_description
1 polymer ?
#
loop_
_entity_poly.entity_id
_entity_poly.type
_entity_poly.pdbx_seq_one_letter_code
_entity_poly.pdbx_strand_id
1 'polypeptide(L)' 'MNVDILWHILIIAVPLILSNTLHMVVVKYSLLEDLNIPISIRLFGRNKTYRGFLFLTTVNALIFLAFIRFIAV' A
#
# COMPACT_ATOMS: atom_id res chain seq x y z
N MET A 1 18.21 -23.12 4.74
CA MET A 1 18.04 -21.66 4.67
C MET A 1 18.11 -21.14 3.23
N ASN A 2 17.77 -21.95 2.22
CA ASN A 2 17.74 -21.54 0.81
C ASN A 2 16.33 -21.67 0.19
N VAL A 3 15.36 -22.19 0.93
CA VAL A 3 13.98 -22.37 0.46
C VAL A 3 13.14 -21.13 0.81
N ASP A 4 13.68 -20.14 1.51
CA ASP A 4 12.85 -19.27 2.33
C ASP A 4 12.76 -17.82 1.81
N ILE A 5 13.85 -17.23 1.31
CA ILE A 5 13.88 -15.78 0.98
C ILE A 5 13.00 -15.40 -0.21
N LEU A 6 13.00 -16.20 -1.28
CA LEU A 6 12.19 -15.90 -2.47
C LEU A 6 10.70 -15.92 -2.14
N TRP A 7 10.26 -16.86 -1.29
CA TRP A 7 8.88 -16.91 -0.80
C TRP A 7 8.52 -15.71 0.06
N HIS A 8 9.41 -15.26 0.95
CA HIS A 8 9.17 -14.06 1.75
C HIS A 8 9.08 -12.80 0.88
N ILE A 9 9.96 -12.66 -0.12
CA ILE A 9 9.91 -11.56 -1.08
C ILE A 9 8.59 -11.59 -1.84
N LEU A 10 8.14 -12.76 -2.30
CA LEU A 10 6.93 -12.89 -3.10
C LEU A 10 5.66 -12.57 -2.27
N ILE A 11 5.61 -13.04 -1.02
CA ILE A 11 4.50 -12.76 -0.08
C ILE A 11 4.40 -11.27 0.26
N ILE A 12 5.52 -10.53 0.25
CA ILE A 12 5.51 -9.07 0.52
C ILE A 12 5.30 -8.27 -0.77
N ALA A 13 6.00 -8.62 -1.84
CA ALA A 13 6.01 -7.86 -3.08
C ALA A 13 4.66 -7.87 -3.79
N VAL A 14 3.96 -9.02 -3.81
CA VAL A 14 2.66 -9.12 -4.49
C VAL A 14 1.62 -8.18 -3.87
N PRO A 15 1.35 -8.21 -2.54
CA PRO A 15 0.45 -7.25 -1.90
C PRO A 15 0.89 -5.79 -2.08
N LEU A 16 2.20 -5.52 -2.01
CA LEU A 16 2.73 -4.17 -2.12
C LEU A 16 2.54 -3.57 -3.52
N ILE A 17 2.77 -4.36 -4.58
CA ILE A 17 2.54 -3.95 -5.97
C ILE A 17 1.05 -3.69 -6.21
N LEU A 18 0.18 -4.57 -5.71
CA LEU A 18 -1.27 -4.41 -5.85
C LEU A 18 -1.77 -3.15 -5.13
N SER A 19 -1.35 -2.94 -3.88
CA SER A 19 -1.74 -1.76 -3.09
C SER A 19 -1.27 -0.46 -3.74
N ASN A 20 -0.03 -0.40 -4.25
CA ASN A 20 0.48 0.77 -4.96
C ASN A 20 -0.28 1.07 -6.25
N THR A 21 -0.65 0.03 -7.00
CA THR A 21 -1.45 0.18 -8.22
C THR A 21 -2.84 0.71 -7.89
N LEU A 22 -3.50 0.17 -6.87
CA LEU A 22 -4.81 0.65 -6.40
C LEU A 22 -4.76 2.08 -5.88
N HIS A 23 -3.68 2.47 -5.20
CA HIS A 23 -3.50 3.86 -4.76
C HIS A 23 -3.44 4.82 -5.95
N MET A 24 -2.80 4.45 -7.06
CA MET A 24 -2.81 5.29 -8.27
C MET A 24 -4.22 5.47 -8.84
N VAL A 25 -5.08 4.46 -8.74
CA VAL A 25 -6.50 4.57 -9.12
C VAL A 25 -7.22 5.58 -8.22
N VAL A 26 -7.02 5.52 -6.90
CA VAL A 26 -7.58 6.50 -5.95
C VAL A 26 -7.16 7.92 -6.26
N VAL A 27 -5.88 8.12 -6.58
CA VAL A 27 -5.36 9.45 -6.96
C VAL A 27 -5.96 9.91 -8.30
N LYS A 28 -6.05 9.01 -9.28
CA LYS A 28 -6.58 9.32 -10.62
C LYS A 28 -8.05 9.74 -10.60
N TYR A 29 -8.87 9.10 -9.77
CA TYR A 29 -10.30 9.39 -9.65
C TYR A 29 -10.61 10.42 -8.55
N SER A 30 -9.59 11.07 -7.98
CA SER A 30 -9.74 12.02 -6.86
C SER A 30 -10.60 11.45 -5.72
N LEU A 31 -10.47 10.14 -5.45
CA LEU A 31 -11.17 9.54 -4.32
C LEU A 31 -10.48 9.99 -3.03
N LEU A 32 -11.25 10.15 -1.95
CA LEU A 32 -10.75 10.58 -0.63
C LEU A 32 -10.12 11.98 -0.62
N GLU A 33 -10.81 12.97 -1.19
CA GLU A 33 -10.34 14.37 -1.27
C GLU A 33 -10.09 14.99 0.11
N ASP A 34 -10.89 14.63 1.12
CA ASP A 34 -10.73 15.10 2.51
C ASP A 34 -9.37 14.73 3.11
N LEU A 35 -8.76 13.65 2.63
CA LEU A 35 -7.44 13.18 3.07
C LEU A 35 -6.29 13.74 2.22
N ASN A 36 -6.56 14.62 1.24
CA ASN A 36 -5.55 15.26 0.40
C ASN A 36 -4.75 16.36 1.15
N ILE A 37 -4.54 16.18 2.44
CA ILE A 37 -3.80 17.06 3.32
C ILE A 37 -2.32 16.62 3.27
N PRO A 38 -1.37 17.53 2.98
CA PRO A 38 0.06 17.19 3.01
C PRO A 38 0.49 16.84 4.44
N ILE A 39 1.25 15.76 4.58
CA ILE A 39 1.68 15.25 5.90
C ILE A 39 2.61 16.25 6.59
N SER A 40 3.64 16.70 5.88
CA SER A 40 4.51 17.78 6.32
C SER A 40 5.18 18.41 5.12
N ILE A 41 4.90 19.68 4.89
CA ILE A 41 5.48 20.44 3.78
C ILE A 41 7.01 20.56 3.95
N ARG A 42 7.49 20.70 5.20
CA ARG A 42 8.90 20.91 5.51
C ARG A 42 9.76 19.65 5.35
N LEU A 43 9.21 18.47 5.67
CA LEU A 43 9.97 17.21 5.65
C LEU A 43 9.71 16.37 4.39
N PHE A 44 8.49 16.41 3.85
CA PHE A 44 8.07 15.52 2.77
C PHE A 44 7.54 16.26 1.52
N GLY A 45 7.49 17.60 1.58
CA GLY A 45 6.93 18.42 0.52
C GLY A 45 5.40 18.32 0.42
N ARG A 46 4.83 18.97 -0.60
CA ARG A 46 3.37 19.07 -0.79
C ARG A 46 2.74 17.82 -1.40
N ASN A 47 3.54 16.95 -2.00
CA ASN A 47 3.06 15.81 -2.79
C ASN A 47 2.80 14.54 -1.95
N LYS A 48 3.24 14.51 -0.69
CA LYS A 48 3.00 13.38 0.22
C LYS A 48 1.82 13.71 1.13
N THR A 49 0.67 13.12 0.81
CA THR A 49 -0.59 13.38 1.51
C THR A 49 -1.00 12.23 2.41
N TYR A 50 -1.79 12.55 3.45
CA TYR A 50 -2.35 11.55 4.36
C TYR A 50 -3.20 10.53 3.62
N ARG A 51 -3.87 10.91 2.51
CA ARG A 51 -4.58 10.00 1.62
C ARG A 51 -3.69 8.84 1.20
N GLY A 52 -2.53 9.14 0.62
CA GLY A 52 -1.63 8.09 0.14
C GLY A 52 -1.05 7.26 1.27
N PHE A 53 -0.71 7.88 2.39
CA PHE A 53 -0.17 7.16 3.54
C PHE A 53 -1.21 6.21 4.17
N LEU A 54 -2.40 6.72 4.49
CA LEU A 54 -3.45 5.97 5.18
C LEU A 54 -4.07 4.91 4.26
N PHE A 55 -4.33 5.26 2.99
CA PHE A 55 -4.86 4.32 2.02
C PHE A 55 -3.87 3.18 1.76
N LEU A 56 -2.61 3.51 1.45
CA LEU A 56 -1.62 2.50 1.08
C LEU A 56 -1.33 1.55 2.25
N THR A 57 -1.21 2.06 3.48
CA THR A 57 -0.99 1.22 4.68
C THR A 57 -2.17 0.30 4.96
N THR A 58 -3.40 0.85 4.96
CA THR A 58 -4.62 0.09 5.25
C THR A 58 -4.89 -0.97 4.19
N VAL A 59 -4.85 -0.58 2.90
CA VAL A 59 -5.13 -1.49 1.79
C VAL A 59 -4.04 -2.55 1.64
N ASN A 60 -2.77 -2.18 1.84
CA ASN A 60 -1.69 -3.16 1.83
C ASN A 60 -1.86 -4.19 2.95
N ALA A 61 -2.21 -3.77 4.17
CA ALA A 61 -2.44 -4.68 5.28
C ALA A 61 -3.61 -5.66 5.01
N LEU A 62 -4.72 -5.17 4.44
CA LEU A 62 -5.86 -5.99 4.06
C LEU A 62 -5.53 -7.00 2.97
N ILE A 63 -4.85 -6.56 1.90
CA ILE A 63 -4.44 -7.45 0.79
C ILE A 63 -3.43 -8.49 1.29
N PHE A 64 -2.46 -8.08 2.11
CA PHE A 64 -1.47 -8.98 2.69
C PHE A 64 -2.14 -10.05 3.58
N LEU A 65 -3.08 -9.65 4.43
CA LEU A 65 -3.84 -10.57 5.28
C LEU A 65 -4.64 -11.56 4.43
N ALA A 66 -5.37 -11.07 3.41
CA ALA A 66 -6.14 -11.91 2.50
C ALA A 66 -5.23 -12.89 1.74
N PHE A 67 -4.07 -12.42 1.29
CA PHE A 67 -3.10 -13.23 0.55
C PHE A 67 -2.50 -14.36 1.41
N ILE A 68 -2.13 -14.08 2.66
CA ILE A 68 -1.67 -15.11 3.60
C ILE A 68 -2.79 -16.12 3.87
N ARG A 69 -4.01 -15.65 4.10
CA ARG A 69 -5.16 -16.54 4.34
C ARG A 69 -5.44 -17.45 3.15
N PHE A 70 -5.29 -16.93 1.93
CA PHE A 70 -5.45 -17.73 0.71
C PHE A 70 -4.38 -18.80 0.55
N ILE A 71 -3.12 -18.52 0.90
CA ILE A 71 -2.02 -19.49 0.83
C ILE A 71 -2.09 -20.54 1.95
N ALA A 72 -2.63 -20.16 3.11
CA ALA A 72 -2.71 -21.03 4.28
C ALA A 72 -3.94 -21.97 4.32
N VAL A 73 -4.88 -21.81 3.38
CA VAL A 73 -6.05 -22.69 3.17
C VAL A 73 -5.72 -23.73 2.11
#